data_AF-A0A957PH18-F1
#
_entry.id   AF-A0A957PH18-F1
#
_cell.length_a   1.000
_cell.length_b   1.000
_cell.length_c   1.000
_cell.angle_alpha   90.00
_cell.angle_beta   90.00
_cell.angle_gamma   90.00
#
_symmetry.space_group_name_H-M   'P 1'
#
loop_
_entity.id
_entity.type
_entity.pdbx_description
1 polymer ?
#
loop_
_entity_poly.entity_id
_entity_poly.type
_entity_poly.pdbx_seq_one_letter_code
_entity_poly.pdbx_strand_id
1 'polypeptide(L)'
;IDLAPLVGASLAVMERDARAMRGDTPFLFTNLKSGAGLAQVIDWLTTHLHSAEPRRSMAWDGRLAFEGPAELLVHAHAHHHHA
;
A
#
# COMPACT_ATOMS: atom_id res chain seq x y z
N ILE A 1 20.60 -13.98 3.25
CA ILE A 1 19.74 -15.15 3.56
C ILE A 1 18.31 -14.66 3.58
N ASP A 2 17.42 -15.34 2.85
CA ASP A 2 15.98 -15.11 2.87
C ASP A 2 15.38 -15.62 4.19
N LEU A 3 14.38 -14.92 4.71
CA LEU A 3 13.75 -15.24 5.99
C LEU A 3 12.83 -16.47 5.89
N ALA A 4 12.30 -16.77 4.70
CA ALA A 4 11.27 -17.79 4.51
C ALA A 4 11.58 -19.16 5.17
N PRO A 5 12.80 -19.75 5.05
CA PRO A 5 13.12 -21.02 5.72
C PRO A 5 13.11 -20.93 7.25
N LEU A 6 13.44 -19.76 7.81
CA LEU A 6 13.57 -19.55 9.26
C LEU A 6 12.21 -19.43 9.95
N VAL A 7 11.16 -19.13 9.20
CA VAL A 7 9.78 -18.98 9.71
C VAL A 7 8.85 -20.10 9.21
N GLY A 8 9.41 -21.12 8.54
CA GLY A 8 8.62 -22.21 7.97
C GLY A 8 7.70 -21.77 6.82
N ALA A 9 8.01 -20.65 6.15
CA ALA A 9 7.24 -20.18 5.01
C ALA A 9 7.71 -20.83 3.71
N SER A 10 6.75 -21.18 2.84
CA SER A 10 7.01 -21.73 1.51
C SER A 10 6.71 -20.70 0.42
N LEU A 11 7.76 -20.25 -0.28
CA LEU A 11 7.60 -19.30 -1.40
C LEU A 11 6.74 -19.87 -2.53
N ALA A 12 6.79 -21.19 -2.77
CA ALA A 12 5.97 -21.83 -3.79
C ALA A 12 4.46 -21.77 -3.46
N VAL A 13 4.10 -21.92 -2.18
CA VAL A 13 2.72 -21.77 -1.73
C VAL A 13 2.27 -20.32 -1.89
N MET A 14 3.10 -19.36 -1.47
CA MET A 14 2.83 -17.94 -1.65
C MET A 14 2.66 -17.56 -3.13
N GLU A 15 3.47 -18.12 -4.02
CA GLU A 15 3.37 -17.86 -5.46
C GLU A 15 2.03 -18.34 -6.03
N ARG A 16 1.65 -19.58 -5.70
CA ARG A 16 0.36 -20.16 -6.11
C ARG A 16 -0.80 -19.29 -5.64
N ASP A 17 -0.79 -18.90 -4.37
CA ASP A 17 -1.88 -18.16 -3.75
C ASP A 17 -1.96 -16.73 -4.33
N ALA A 18 -0.81 -16.09 -4.57
CA ALA A 18 -0.75 -14.78 -5.22
C ALA A 18 -1.32 -14.83 -6.64
N ARG A 19 -0.99 -15.85 -7.44
CA ARG A 19 -1.55 -16.05 -8.78
C ARG A 19 -3.07 -16.25 -8.73
N ALA A 20 -3.55 -17.08 -7.80
CA ALA A 20 -4.98 -17.34 -7.65
C ALA A 20 -5.77 -16.09 -7.25
N MET A 21 -5.23 -15.27 -6.33
CA MET A 21 -5.94 -14.09 -5.81
C MET A 21 -5.89 -12.89 -6.75
N ARG A 22 -4.81 -12.73 -7.53
CA ARG A 22 -4.54 -11.50 -8.29
C ARG A 22 -4.86 -11.60 -9.78
N GLY A 23 -5.15 -12.80 -10.29
CA GLY A 23 -5.39 -13.04 -11.70
C GLY A 23 -4.21 -12.54 -12.54
N ASP A 24 -4.48 -11.64 -13.49
CA ASP A 24 -3.48 -11.08 -14.39
C ASP A 24 -2.64 -9.94 -13.76
N THR A 25 -2.95 -9.53 -12.53
CA THR A 25 -2.22 -8.43 -11.88
C THR A 25 -0.80 -8.89 -11.48
N PRO A 26 0.27 -8.19 -11.89
CA PRO A 26 1.66 -8.64 -11.71
C PRO A 26 2.12 -8.55 -10.25
N PHE A 27 2.76 -9.60 -9.72
CA PHE A 27 3.34 -9.64 -8.37
C PHE A 27 4.85 -9.91 -8.42
N LEU A 28 5.55 -9.56 -7.35
CA LEU A 28 7.01 -9.69 -7.25
C LEU A 28 7.43 -10.06 -5.82
N PHE A 29 8.30 -11.05 -5.66
CA PHE A 29 9.00 -11.30 -4.41
C PHE A 29 10.16 -10.33 -4.23
N THR A 30 10.36 -9.84 -2.99
CA THR A 30 11.43 -8.89 -2.68
C THR A 30 12.13 -9.26 -1.38
N ASN A 31 13.39 -8.82 -1.24
CA ASN A 31 14.13 -8.84 0.00
C ASN A 31 14.80 -7.48 0.19
N LEU A 32 14.22 -6.63 1.03
CA LEU A 32 14.69 -5.26 1.23
C LEU A 32 16.01 -5.17 2.01
N LYS A 33 16.39 -6.23 2.74
CA LYS A 33 17.68 -6.29 3.43
C LYS A 33 18.83 -6.47 2.43
N SER A 34 18.63 -7.25 1.37
CA SER A 34 19.62 -7.44 0.30
C SER A 34 19.37 -6.56 -0.93
N GLY A 35 18.24 -5.85 -1.00
CA GLY A 35 17.82 -5.08 -2.17
C GLY A 35 17.25 -5.91 -3.32
N ALA A 36 17.02 -7.22 -3.14
CA ALA A 36 16.48 -8.06 -4.21
C ALA A 36 15.05 -7.63 -4.55
N GLY A 37 14.78 -7.40 -5.83
CA GLY A 37 13.48 -6.95 -6.32
C GLY A 37 13.18 -5.46 -6.14
N LEU A 38 14.03 -4.70 -5.44
CA LEU A 38 13.77 -3.29 -5.15
C LEU A 38 13.71 -2.43 -6.42
N ALA A 39 14.65 -2.61 -7.35
CA ALA A 39 14.67 -1.87 -8.61
C ALA A 39 13.38 -2.06 -9.43
N GLN A 40 12.89 -3.31 -9.52
CA GLN A 40 11.66 -3.64 -10.23
C GLN A 40 10.42 -3.00 -9.59
N VAL A 41 10.37 -2.90 -8.26
CA VAL A 41 9.31 -2.16 -7.57
C VAL A 41 9.37 -0.68 -7.89
N ILE A 42 10.57 -0.07 -7.87
CA ILE A 42 10.76 1.35 -8.19
C ILE A 42 10.33 1.65 -9.63
N ASP A 43 10.72 0.82 -10.59
CA ASP A 43 10.35 0.99 -11.99
C ASP A 43 8.84 0.86 -12.19
N TRP A 44 8.23 -0.14 -11.52
CA TRP A 44 6.77 -0.30 -11.55
C TRP A 44 6.08 0.94 -10.98
N LEU A 45 6.49 1.44 -9.82
CA LEU A 45 5.92 2.65 -9.22
C LEU A 45 6.09 3.87 -10.13
N THR A 46 7.29 4.11 -10.65
CA THR A 46 7.58 5.27 -11.49
C THR A 46 6.71 5.29 -12.75
N THR A 47 6.40 4.12 -13.31
CA THR A 47 5.49 3.99 -14.46
C THR A 47 4.02 4.29 -14.10
N HIS A 48 3.60 4.03 -12.85
CA HIS A 48 2.21 4.18 -12.41
C HIS A 48 1.96 5.49 -11.66
N LEU A 49 2.99 6.18 -11.21
CA LEU A 49 2.92 7.48 -10.57
C LEU A 49 2.81 8.59 -11.63
N HIS A 50 1.64 8.71 -12.24
CA HIS A 50 1.24 9.91 -12.98
C HIS A 50 0.43 10.82 -12.07
N SER A 51 1.12 11.61 -11.23
CA SER A 51 0.44 12.66 -10.45
C SER A 51 0.31 13.93 -11.30
N ALA A 52 -0.86 14.11 -11.92
CA ALA A 52 -1.25 15.40 -12.52
C ALA A 52 -1.72 16.43 -11.47
N GLU A 53 -1.98 15.99 -10.24
CA GLU A 53 -2.50 16.84 -9.16
C GLU A 53 -1.39 17.65 -8.49
N PRO A 54 -1.58 18.96 -8.27
CA PRO A 54 -0.66 19.75 -7.48
C PRO A 54 -0.55 19.18 -6.06
N ARG A 55 0.65 19.29 -5.45
CA ARG A 55 0.83 18.94 -4.03
C ARG A 55 -0.23 19.67 -3.21
N ARG A 56 -1.04 18.92 -2.45
CA ARG A 56 -2.07 19.47 -1.54
C ARG A 56 -1.52 20.67 -0.80
N SER A 57 -2.27 21.77 -0.83
CA SER A 57 -1.88 23.00 -0.17
C SER A 57 -1.74 22.78 1.35
N MET A 58 -0.72 23.39 1.95
CA MET A 58 -0.57 23.38 3.41
C MET A 58 -1.46 24.49 3.97
N ALA A 59 -2.33 24.17 4.92
CA ALA A 59 -2.99 25.16 5.75
C ALA A 59 -1.94 25.90 6.60
N TRP A 60 -2.30 27.10 7.05
CA TRP A 60 -1.40 27.98 7.80
C TRP A 60 -0.91 27.40 9.13
N ASP A 61 -1.62 26.40 9.66
CA ASP A 61 -1.30 25.68 10.91
C ASP A 61 -0.44 24.42 10.69
N GLY A 62 0.02 24.19 9.45
CA GLY A 62 0.87 23.05 9.08
C GLY A 62 0.09 21.76 8.80
N ARG A 63 -1.25 21.77 8.81
CA ARG A 63 -2.04 20.63 8.33
C ARG A 63 -2.15 20.68 6.82
N LEU A 64 -2.26 19.53 6.16
CA LEU A 64 -2.64 19.51 4.75
C LEU A 64 -4.10 19.97 4.62
N ALA A 65 -4.35 20.92 3.73
CA ALA A 65 -5.71 21.36 3.41
C ALA A 65 -6.48 20.17 2.83
N PHE A 66 -7.66 19.92 3.39
CA PHE A 66 -8.58 18.95 2.85
C PHE A 66 -9.43 19.64 1.77
N GLU A 67 -9.16 19.31 0.52
CA GLU A 67 -9.87 19.85 -0.66
C GLU A 67 -11.01 18.92 -1.12
N GLY A 68 -11.45 17.99 -0.24
CA GLY A 68 -12.54 17.06 -0.50
C GLY A 68 -13.90 17.53 0.04
N PRO A 69 -14.96 16.73 -0.16
CA PRO A 69 -16.31 17.07 0.27
C PRO A 69 -16.45 17.19 1.80
N ALA A 70 -17.10 18.26 2.27
CA ALA A 70 -17.17 18.62 3.69
C ALA A 70 -17.83 17.53 4.57
N GLU A 71 -18.70 16.69 4.00
CA GLU A 71 -19.31 15.53 4.67
C GLU A 71 -18.29 14.52 5.19
N LEU A 72 -17.09 14.43 4.60
CA LEU A 72 -16.02 13.54 5.06
C LEU A 72 -15.27 14.08 6.28
N LEU A 73 -15.48 15.35 6.65
CA LEU A 73 -14.93 15.94 7.88
C LEU A 73 -15.75 15.55 9.12
N VAL A 74 -16.96 15.00 8.94
CA VAL A 74 -17.91 14.75 10.03
C VAL A 74 -18.15 13.24 10.17
N HIS A 75 -17.19 12.53 10.77
CA HIS A 75 -17.41 11.14 11.15
C HIS A 75 -17.99 11.05 12.57
N ALA A 76 -19.32 11.20 12.68
CA ALA A 76 -20.04 10.99 13.94
C ALA A 76 -20.38 9.50 14.10
N HIS A 77 -19.66 8.77 14.97
CA HIS A 77 -20.03 7.42 15.36
C HIS A 77 -20.94 7.44 16.58
N ALA A 78 -22.19 7.01 16.43
CA ALA A 78 -23.07 6.70 17.55
C ALA A 78 -22.73 5.29 18.09
N HIS A 79 -22.10 5.23 19.27
CA HIS A 79 -21.92 3.97 19.98
C HIS A 79 -23.21 3.62 20.73
N HIS A 80 -24.00 2.69 20.20
CA HIS A 80 -25.08 2.07 20.95
C HIS A 80 -24.50 1.03 21.90
N HIS A 81 -24.35 1.38 23.17
CA HIS A 81 -24.17 0.40 24.24
C HIS A 81 -25.54 -0.16 24.61
N HIS A 82 -25.79 -1.42 24.28
CA HIS A 82 -26.88 -2.19 24.87
C HIS A 82 -26.43 -2.63 26.27
N ALA A 83 -27.21 -2.26 27.28
CA ALA A 83 -27.13 -2.77 28.65
C ALA A 83 -27.89 -4.09 28.79
#